data_AF-A0A8J7FTY2-F1
#
_entry.id   AF-A0A8J7FTY2-F1
#
_cell.length_a   1.000
_cell.length_b   1.000
_cell.length_c   1.000
_cell.angle_alpha   90.00
_cell.angle_beta   90.00
_cell.angle_gamma   90.00
#
_symmetry.space_group_name_H-M   'P 1'
#
loop_
_entity.id
_entity.type
_entity.pdbx_description
1 polymer ?
#
loop_
_entity_poly.entity_id
_entity_poly.type
_entity_poly.pdbx_seq_one_letter_code
_entity_poly.pdbx_strand_id
1 'polypeptide(L)'
;MKHLIFSFFIIALLGCSQDKSKNHNKSNSFFNSLQLGERNEKLRFYITASFDECGEWGGHDEILEFFGKDNHVYLNYKKSEVDCNKIGKFYGEPEFHQWIRNDTIQLIDNHKKAINTYLKTLIDSKLSEGFIGHSGRTFSALKTDSTFNIEVFNEDDDKINTRNFNQLLQSFKLDTVW
;
A
#
# COMPACT_ATOMS: atom_id res chain seq x y z
N MET A 1 -32.23 -62.51 -22.15
CA MET A 1 -30.98 -61.71 -22.21
C MET A 1 -31.26 -60.19 -22.24
N LYS A 2 -32.16 -59.67 -21.39
CA LYS A 2 -32.45 -58.22 -21.31
C LYS A 2 -32.11 -57.61 -19.94
N HIS A 3 -31.93 -58.45 -18.91
CA HIS A 3 -31.55 -58.01 -17.56
C HIS A 3 -30.03 -57.91 -17.32
N LEU A 4 -29.19 -58.39 -18.25
CA LEU A 4 -27.73 -58.31 -18.14
C LEU A 4 -27.16 -56.97 -18.64
N ILE A 5 -27.91 -56.24 -19.47
CA ILE A 5 -27.48 -54.94 -20.02
C ILE A 5 -27.69 -53.82 -18.99
N PHE A 6 -28.67 -53.97 -18.09
CA PHE A 6 -28.97 -52.93 -17.09
C PHE A 6 -27.96 -52.88 -15.93
N SER A 7 -27.22 -53.96 -15.70
CA SER A 7 -26.23 -54.04 -14.61
C SER A 7 -24.90 -53.36 -14.96
N PHE A 8 -24.60 -53.17 -16.27
CA PHE A 8 -23.35 -52.55 -16.71
C PHE A 8 -23.38 -51.01 -16.67
N PHE A 9 -24.57 -50.39 -16.60
CA PHE A 9 -24.70 -48.94 -16.60
C PHE A 9 -24.52 -48.28 -15.22
N ILE A 10 -24.56 -49.07 -14.13
CA ILE A 10 -24.43 -48.54 -12.75
C ILE A 10 -22.95 -48.40 -12.34
N ILE A 11 -22.04 -49.16 -12.95
CA ILE A 11 -20.61 -49.14 -12.59
C ILE A 11 -19.89 -47.92 -13.18
N ALA A 12 -20.46 -47.25 -14.19
CA ALA A 12 -19.87 -46.07 -14.83
C ALA A 12 -20.00 -44.76 -14.02
N LEU A 13 -20.76 -44.75 -12.92
CA LEU A 13 -21.02 -43.53 -12.13
C LEU A 13 -20.16 -43.39 -10.86
N LEU A 14 -19.25 -44.34 -10.58
CA LEU A 14 -18.39 -44.29 -9.39
C LEU A 14 -16.98 -43.72 -9.66
N GLY A 15 -16.75 -43.16 -10.85
CA GLY A 15 -15.44 -42.68 -11.30
C GLY A 15 -15.17 -41.18 -11.13
N CYS A 16 -15.83 -40.46 -10.22
CA CYS A 16 -15.39 -39.11 -9.84
C CYS A 16 -14.38 -39.23 -8.70
N SER A 17 -13.11 -39.47 -9.06
CA SER A 17 -11.98 -39.09 -8.23
C SER A 17 -12.10 -37.59 -7.99
N GLN A 18 -12.50 -37.20 -6.77
CA GLN A 18 -12.23 -35.85 -6.30
C GLN A 18 -10.72 -35.72 -6.26
N ASP A 19 -10.15 -35.16 -7.33
CA ASP A 19 -8.88 -34.48 -7.24
C ASP A 19 -9.02 -33.54 -6.06
N LYS A 20 -8.26 -33.83 -5.00
CA LYS A 20 -8.03 -32.90 -3.90
C LYS A 20 -7.47 -31.66 -4.56
N SER A 21 -8.37 -30.74 -4.90
CA SER A 21 -8.10 -29.37 -5.29
C SER A 21 -6.94 -28.94 -4.41
N LYS A 22 -5.77 -28.78 -5.03
CA LYS A 22 -4.61 -28.17 -4.38
C LYS A 22 -5.17 -27.00 -3.61
N ASN A 23 -5.02 -27.06 -2.30
CA ASN A 23 -5.45 -26.01 -1.40
C ASN A 23 -4.59 -24.81 -1.80
N HIS A 24 -5.07 -24.03 -2.77
CA HIS A 24 -4.63 -22.69 -2.99
C HIS A 24 -5.05 -22.01 -1.70
N ASN A 25 -4.10 -21.95 -0.75
CA ASN A 25 -4.07 -20.92 0.26
C ASN A 25 -4.12 -19.61 -0.53
N LYS A 26 -5.35 -19.21 -0.91
CA LYS A 26 -5.66 -17.92 -1.46
C LYS A 26 -5.40 -17.02 -0.27
N SER A 27 -4.17 -16.52 -0.21
CA SER A 27 -3.75 -15.53 0.76
C SER A 27 -4.89 -14.53 0.85
N ASN A 28 -5.51 -14.39 2.03
CA ASN A 28 -6.50 -13.36 2.33
C ASN A 28 -5.78 -12.00 2.40
N SER A 29 -5.03 -11.66 1.34
CA SER A 29 -4.41 -10.36 1.19
C SER A 29 -5.52 -9.37 0.90
N PHE A 30 -5.64 -8.36 1.75
CA PHE A 30 -6.61 -7.28 1.62
C PHE A 30 -6.46 -6.57 0.25
N PHE A 31 -5.21 -6.44 -0.21
CA PHE A 31 -4.81 -6.01 -1.54
C PHE A 31 -4.02 -7.08 -2.28
N ASN A 32 -4.44 -7.37 -3.52
CA ASN A 32 -3.68 -8.18 -4.47
C ASN A 32 -2.90 -7.31 -5.45
N SER A 33 -1.95 -7.91 -6.19
CA SER A 33 -1.11 -7.22 -7.16
C SER A 33 -1.91 -6.51 -8.27
N LEU A 34 -3.09 -7.04 -8.63
CA LEU A 34 -4.02 -6.40 -9.56
C LEU A 34 -4.47 -5.02 -9.08
N GLN A 35 -4.76 -4.88 -7.77
CA GLN A 35 -5.17 -3.60 -7.18
C GLN A 35 -4.02 -2.59 -7.06
N LEU A 36 -2.76 -3.07 -7.10
CA LEU A 36 -1.55 -2.25 -7.17
C LEU A 36 -1.12 -1.90 -8.62
N GLY A 37 -1.97 -2.20 -9.62
CA GLY A 37 -1.76 -1.78 -11.00
C GLY A 37 -1.15 -2.82 -11.94
N GLU A 38 -0.94 -4.08 -11.51
CA GLU A 38 -0.25 -5.12 -12.31
C GLU A 38 -0.82 -5.33 -13.74
N ARG A 39 -2.13 -5.19 -13.95
CA ARG A 39 -2.77 -5.32 -15.28
C ARG A 39 -3.11 -4.00 -15.96
N ASN A 40 -2.88 -2.87 -15.32
CA ASN A 40 -3.21 -1.57 -15.89
C ASN A 40 -2.07 -0.60 -15.60
N GLU A 41 -1.18 -0.47 -16.58
CA GLU A 41 -0.01 0.41 -16.54
C GLU A 41 -0.35 1.89 -16.39
N LYS A 42 -1.63 2.29 -16.46
CA LYS A 42 -2.09 3.66 -16.19
C LYS A 42 -2.59 3.86 -14.77
N LEU A 43 -2.95 2.79 -14.05
CA LEU A 43 -3.36 2.91 -12.65
C LEU A 43 -2.12 3.05 -11.78
N ARG A 44 -2.19 4.01 -10.84
CA ARG A 44 -1.21 4.16 -9.77
C ARG A 44 -1.91 3.99 -8.44
N PHE A 45 -1.18 3.42 -7.51
CA PHE A 45 -1.53 3.42 -6.10
C PHE A 45 -0.45 4.21 -5.38
N TYR A 46 -0.82 5.16 -4.53
CA TYR A 46 0.14 5.94 -3.76
C TYR A 46 -0.07 5.66 -2.28
N ILE A 47 1.04 5.57 -1.57
CA ILE A 47 1.09 5.77 -0.12
C ILE A 47 1.91 7.03 0.09
N THR A 48 1.38 7.99 0.84
CA THR A 48 2.09 9.23 1.17
C THR A 48 2.18 9.43 2.67
N ALA A 49 3.26 10.04 3.12
CA ALA A 49 3.39 10.57 4.47
C ALA A 49 3.91 12.01 4.38
N SER A 50 3.21 12.93 5.02
CA SER A 50 3.58 14.35 5.11
C SER A 50 3.85 14.68 6.57
N PHE A 51 4.96 15.36 6.82
CA PHE A 51 5.44 15.70 8.15
C PHE A 51 5.34 17.21 8.41
N ASP A 52 5.45 17.59 9.68
CA ASP A 52 5.20 18.94 10.19
C ASP A 52 6.38 19.47 11.02
N GLU A 53 7.61 19.06 10.73
CA GLU A 53 8.79 19.53 11.47
C GLU A 53 9.02 21.05 11.36
N CYS A 54 8.40 21.74 10.38
CA CYS A 54 8.36 23.19 10.31
C CYS A 54 7.05 23.81 10.83
N GLY A 55 6.28 23.06 11.64
CA GLY A 55 5.03 23.50 12.28
C GLY A 55 3.88 23.65 11.29
N GLU A 56 3.11 24.74 11.43
CA GLU A 56 1.95 25.06 10.56
C GLU A 56 2.32 25.19 9.07
N TRP A 57 3.61 25.33 8.76
CA TRP A 57 4.13 25.46 7.40
C TRP A 57 4.43 24.11 6.75
N GLY A 58 4.17 23.00 7.45
CA GLY A 58 4.43 21.64 6.99
C GLY A 58 5.90 21.26 7.14
N GLY A 59 6.32 20.25 6.40
CA GLY A 59 7.63 19.63 6.50
C GLY A 59 7.89 18.78 5.28
N HIS A 60 8.77 17.79 5.39
CA HIS A 60 9.05 16.90 4.28
C HIS A 60 7.89 15.96 3.93
N ASP A 61 7.97 15.43 2.72
CA ASP A 61 7.03 14.46 2.17
C ASP A 61 7.76 13.19 1.73
N GLU A 62 7.10 12.08 1.94
CA GLU A 62 7.50 10.75 1.50
C GLU A 62 6.40 10.17 0.60
N ILE A 63 6.75 9.78 -0.62
CA ILE A 63 5.81 9.26 -1.62
C ILE A 63 6.27 7.88 -2.09
N LEU A 64 5.40 6.88 -1.92
CA LEU A 64 5.55 5.55 -2.50
C LEU A 64 4.52 5.39 -3.62
N GLU A 65 4.97 5.53 -4.87
CA GLU A 65 4.15 5.33 -6.07
C GLU A 65 4.29 3.89 -6.58
N PHE A 66 3.20 3.11 -6.51
CA PHE A 66 3.14 1.76 -7.03
C PHE A 66 2.50 1.73 -8.42
N PHE A 67 3.13 0.99 -9.33
CA PHE A 67 2.69 0.89 -10.73
C PHE A 67 2.99 -0.46 -11.37
N GLY A 68 2.11 -0.88 -12.28
CA GLY A 68 2.36 -2.03 -13.15
C GLY A 68 3.21 -1.67 -14.36
N LYS A 69 4.14 -2.55 -14.72
CA LYS A 69 4.92 -2.51 -15.97
C LYS A 69 5.40 -3.93 -16.29
N ASP A 70 5.30 -4.37 -17.54
CA ASP A 70 5.83 -5.67 -18.00
C ASP A 70 5.36 -6.86 -17.14
N ASN A 71 4.07 -6.89 -16.72
CA ASN A 71 3.48 -7.88 -15.80
C ASN A 71 4.12 -7.95 -14.40
N HIS A 72 4.86 -6.92 -14.01
CA HIS A 72 5.39 -6.78 -12.66
C HIS A 72 4.89 -5.49 -12.03
N VAL A 73 4.92 -5.44 -10.70
CA VAL A 73 4.61 -4.22 -9.96
C VAL A 73 5.93 -3.61 -9.46
N TYR A 74 6.05 -2.31 -9.60
CA TYR A 74 7.20 -1.53 -9.16
C TYR A 74 6.75 -0.46 -8.17
N LEU A 75 7.67 -0.07 -7.30
CA LEU A 75 7.61 1.09 -6.42
C LEU A 75 8.57 2.12 -6.97
N ASN A 76 8.10 3.35 -7.14
CA ASN A 76 8.89 4.55 -7.28
C ASN A 76 8.79 5.34 -5.97
N TYR A 77 9.88 5.40 -5.22
CA TYR A 77 9.96 6.08 -3.93
C TYR A 77 10.57 7.47 -4.09
N LYS A 78 9.92 8.50 -3.56
CA LYS A 78 10.42 9.88 -3.56
C LYS A 78 10.39 10.44 -2.14
N LYS A 79 11.47 11.13 -1.77
CA LYS A 79 11.61 11.86 -0.51
C LYS A 79 11.93 13.31 -0.80
N SER A 80 11.20 14.23 -0.18
CA SER A 80 11.56 15.65 -0.18
C SER A 80 12.37 16.03 1.06
N GLU A 81 13.00 17.19 1.02
CA GLU A 81 13.63 17.85 2.16
C GLU A 81 13.12 19.30 2.21
N VAL A 82 13.00 19.82 3.43
CA VAL A 82 12.58 21.20 3.71
C VAL A 82 13.58 21.86 4.66
N ASP A 83 13.96 23.10 4.35
CA ASP A 83 14.75 23.94 5.26
C ASP A 83 13.84 24.89 6.03
N CYS A 84 13.47 24.50 7.26
CA CYS A 84 12.59 25.29 8.13
C CYS A 84 13.14 26.69 8.46
N ASN A 85 14.43 26.95 8.27
CA ASN A 85 14.99 28.29 8.49
C ASN A 85 14.71 29.27 7.34
N LYS A 86 14.18 28.76 6.21
CA LYS A 86 13.92 29.56 5.01
C LYS A 86 12.44 29.65 4.63
N ILE A 87 11.54 29.31 5.56
CA ILE A 87 10.07 29.41 5.36
C ILE A 87 9.68 30.79 4.84
N GLY A 88 10.09 31.87 5.51
CA GLY A 88 9.73 33.24 5.10
C GLY A 88 10.27 33.67 3.74
N LYS A 89 11.13 32.87 3.10
CA LYS A 89 11.69 33.13 1.77
C LYS A 89 11.09 32.24 0.68
N PHE A 90 10.79 30.98 1.02
CA PHE A 90 10.45 29.96 0.03
C PHE A 90 9.07 29.34 0.23
N TYR A 91 8.35 29.62 1.32
CA TYR A 91 7.02 29.03 1.52
C TYR A 91 6.08 29.36 0.36
N GLY A 92 5.48 28.33 -0.22
CA GLY A 92 4.63 28.42 -1.42
C GLY A 92 5.38 28.34 -2.76
N GLU A 93 6.71 28.30 -2.73
CA GLU A 93 7.57 28.14 -3.91
C GLU A 93 8.08 26.69 -4.04
N PRO A 94 8.36 26.19 -5.27
CA PRO A 94 8.89 24.84 -5.49
C PRO A 94 10.18 24.54 -4.70
N GLU A 95 10.99 25.56 -4.41
CA GLU A 95 12.24 25.45 -3.67
C GLU A 95 12.05 25.06 -2.21
N PHE A 96 10.82 25.17 -1.68
CA PHE A 96 10.47 24.75 -0.33
C PHE A 96 10.54 23.23 -0.17
N HIS A 97 10.13 22.48 -1.20
CA HIS A 97 10.14 21.01 -1.22
C HIS A 97 11.08 20.49 -2.30
N GLN A 98 12.29 20.12 -1.90
CA GLN A 98 13.29 19.61 -2.85
C GLN A 98 13.34 18.08 -2.79
N TRP A 99 13.09 17.42 -3.92
CA TRP A 99 13.18 15.96 -4.02
C TRP A 99 14.65 15.52 -3.99
N ILE A 100 15.05 14.85 -2.90
CA ILE A 100 16.44 14.44 -2.66
C ILE A 100 16.70 12.96 -2.96
N ARG A 101 15.65 12.15 -3.06
CA ARG A 101 15.77 10.70 -3.29
C ARG A 101 14.74 10.20 -4.29
N ASN A 102 15.16 9.29 -5.16
CA ASN A 102 14.33 8.61 -6.14
C ASN A 102 14.83 7.17 -6.34
N ASP A 103 14.10 6.17 -5.83
CA ASP A 103 14.43 4.76 -5.98
C ASP A 103 13.33 4.00 -6.72
N THR A 104 13.71 3.14 -7.67
CA THR A 104 12.79 2.21 -8.33
C THR A 104 13.04 0.78 -7.86
N ILE A 105 12.02 0.14 -7.28
CA ILE A 105 12.12 -1.18 -6.66
C ILE A 105 11.03 -2.10 -7.22
N GLN A 106 11.40 -3.26 -7.76
CA GLN A 106 10.43 -4.28 -8.14
C GLN A 106 9.81 -4.96 -6.90
N LEU A 107 8.49 -5.11 -6.87
CA LEU A 107 7.79 -5.74 -5.74
C LEU A 107 7.97 -7.25 -5.74
N ILE A 108 8.43 -7.78 -4.62
CA ILE A 108 8.36 -9.20 -4.27
C ILE A 108 7.22 -9.46 -3.29
N ASP A 109 6.92 -10.73 -3.02
CA ASP A 109 5.77 -11.08 -2.17
C ASP A 109 5.88 -10.58 -0.73
N ASN A 110 7.09 -10.44 -0.19
CA ASN A 110 7.29 -9.83 1.13
C ASN A 110 6.91 -8.34 1.15
N HIS A 111 7.19 -7.60 0.07
CA HIS A 111 6.76 -6.20 -0.07
C HIS A 111 5.22 -6.11 -0.09
N LYS A 112 4.56 -6.99 -0.85
CA LYS A 112 3.09 -7.04 -0.91
C LYS A 112 2.47 -7.33 0.46
N LYS A 113 3.09 -8.21 1.26
CA LYS A 113 2.66 -8.46 2.64
C LYS A 113 2.84 -7.23 3.52
N ALA A 114 3.96 -6.53 3.42
CA ALA A 114 4.21 -5.31 4.18
C ALA A 114 3.21 -4.19 3.85
N ILE A 115 2.92 -3.97 2.55
CA ILE A 115 1.88 -3.04 2.09
C ILE A 115 0.52 -3.41 2.68
N ASN A 116 0.16 -4.69 2.65
CA ASN A 116 -1.10 -5.17 3.23
C ASN A 116 -1.20 -4.91 4.74
N THR A 117 -0.12 -5.13 5.49
CA THR A 117 -0.06 -4.83 6.92
C THR A 117 -0.22 -3.33 7.14
N TYR A 118 0.53 -2.51 6.39
CA TYR A 118 0.44 -1.06 6.48
C TYR A 118 -0.98 -0.55 6.28
N LEU A 119 -1.64 -0.99 5.21
CA LEU A 119 -2.99 -0.54 4.86
C LEU A 119 -4.04 -0.97 5.88
N LYS A 120 -3.91 -2.16 6.48
CA LYS A 120 -4.79 -2.59 7.56
C LYS A 120 -4.67 -1.68 8.78
N THR A 121 -3.44 -1.42 9.23
CA THR A 121 -3.21 -0.52 10.35
C THR A 121 -3.69 0.90 10.05
N LEU A 122 -3.50 1.41 8.82
CA LEU A 122 -4.00 2.72 8.42
C LEU A 122 -5.54 2.78 8.44
N ILE A 123 -6.23 1.71 8.00
CA ILE A 123 -7.69 1.59 8.11
C ILE A 123 -8.13 1.59 9.57
N ASP A 124 -7.48 0.78 10.40
CA ASP A 124 -7.80 0.69 11.83
C ASP A 124 -7.64 2.07 12.49
N SER A 125 -6.57 2.81 12.18
CA SER A 125 -6.36 4.17 12.66
C SER A 125 -7.40 5.17 12.13
N LYS A 126 -7.86 5.02 10.88
CA LYS A 126 -8.94 5.87 10.34
C LYS A 126 -10.28 5.63 11.05
N LEU A 127 -10.52 4.40 11.48
CA LEU A 127 -11.74 3.98 12.15
C LEU A 127 -11.75 4.28 13.65
N SER A 128 -10.57 4.39 14.29
CA SER A 128 -10.46 4.94 15.64
C SER A 128 -10.78 6.44 15.65
N GLU A 129 -11.35 6.94 16.74
CA GLU A 129 -11.84 8.33 16.88
C GLU A 129 -10.82 9.37 16.36
N GLY A 130 -11.32 10.34 15.60
CA GLY A 130 -10.50 11.32 14.89
C GLY A 130 -9.97 12.44 15.78
N PHE A 131 -8.72 12.82 15.55
CA PHE A 131 -8.12 14.03 16.11
C PHE A 131 -8.66 15.30 15.42
N ILE A 132 -8.87 16.36 16.20
CA ILE A 132 -9.21 17.70 15.69
C ILE A 132 -8.03 18.61 16.01
N GLY A 133 -7.24 18.94 14.99
CA GLY A 133 -6.16 19.93 15.11
C GLY A 133 -5.75 20.50 13.76
N HIS A 134 -4.88 21.52 13.81
CA HIS A 134 -4.49 22.33 12.64
C HIS A 134 -3.06 22.07 12.17
N SER A 135 -2.28 21.27 12.90
CA SER A 135 -0.92 20.83 12.56
C SER A 135 -0.74 19.37 12.98
N GLY A 136 0.07 18.62 12.23
CA GLY A 136 0.26 17.20 12.45
C GLY A 136 0.74 16.47 11.20
N ARG A 137 1.06 15.20 11.41
CA ARG A 137 1.53 14.30 10.36
C ARG A 137 0.34 13.69 9.66
N THR A 138 0.41 13.62 8.34
CA THR A 138 -0.64 13.01 7.53
C THR A 138 -0.12 11.75 6.87
N PHE A 139 -0.89 10.66 6.97
CA PHE A 139 -0.59 9.39 6.31
C PHE A 139 -1.76 9.04 5.42
N SER A 140 -1.48 8.78 4.14
CA SER A 140 -2.53 8.53 3.16
C SER A 140 -2.23 7.33 2.27
N ALA A 141 -3.30 6.72 1.76
CA ALA A 141 -3.24 5.72 0.72
C ALA A 141 -4.37 5.97 -0.30
N LEU A 142 -4.01 6.16 -1.56
CA LEU A 142 -4.96 6.52 -2.61
C LEU A 142 -4.72 5.73 -3.90
N LYS A 143 -5.79 5.50 -4.65
CA LYS A 143 -5.72 4.97 -6.01
C LYS A 143 -6.14 6.05 -7.01
N THR A 144 -5.46 6.13 -8.15
CA THR A 144 -5.71 7.19 -9.15
C THR A 144 -7.10 7.16 -9.77
N ASP A 145 -7.80 6.03 -9.69
CA ASP A 145 -9.20 5.93 -10.13
C ASP A 145 -10.22 6.34 -9.06
N SER A 146 -9.73 6.87 -7.92
CA SER A 146 -10.53 7.33 -6.79
C SER A 146 -11.38 6.26 -6.11
N THR A 147 -11.23 4.98 -6.47
CA THR A 147 -12.00 3.88 -5.86
C THR A 147 -11.52 3.52 -4.46
N PHE A 148 -10.36 4.03 -4.06
CA PHE A 148 -9.78 3.86 -2.73
C PHE A 148 -9.07 5.14 -2.33
N ASN A 149 -9.45 5.70 -1.18
CA ASN A 149 -8.82 6.85 -0.56
C ASN A 149 -8.94 6.73 0.97
N ILE A 150 -7.82 6.75 1.65
CA ILE A 150 -7.72 6.78 3.11
C ILE A 150 -6.71 7.85 3.46
N GLU A 151 -7.07 8.71 4.41
CA GLU A 151 -6.21 9.74 4.94
C GLU A 151 -6.41 9.81 6.45
N VAL A 152 -5.32 9.66 7.19
CA VAL A 152 -5.30 9.70 8.65
C VAL A 152 -4.37 10.81 9.08
N PHE A 153 -4.83 11.58 10.07
CA PHE A 153 -4.10 12.66 10.67
C PHE A 153 -3.65 12.26 12.07
N ASN A 154 -2.37 12.39 12.36
CA ASN A 154 -1.76 12.06 13.63
C ASN A 154 -1.16 13.30 14.29
N GLU A 155 -1.47 13.50 15.56
CA GLU A 155 -0.67 14.35 16.46
C GLU A 155 0.63 13.61 16.84
N ASP A 156 1.67 14.35 17.21
CA ASP A 156 3.01 13.84 17.54
C ASP A 156 3.06 12.70 18.58
N ASP A 157 2.05 12.60 19.45
CA ASP A 157 1.97 11.57 20.49
C ASP A 157 1.48 10.20 19.96
N ASP A 158 0.73 10.16 18.84
CA ASP A 158 0.33 8.91 18.20
C ASP A 158 1.38 8.42 17.21
N LYS A 159 2.35 7.67 17.76
CA LYS A 159 3.46 7.08 17.01
C LYS A 159 3.04 5.85 16.19
N ILE A 160 1.77 5.42 16.20
CA ILE A 160 1.35 4.19 15.52
C ILE A 160 1.57 4.32 14.01
N ASN A 161 1.09 5.39 13.37
CA ASN A 161 1.21 5.54 11.92
C ASN A 161 2.64 5.83 11.48
N THR A 162 3.41 6.63 12.22
CA THR A 162 4.85 6.81 11.97
C THR A 162 5.60 5.48 12.06
N ARG A 163 5.34 4.67 13.09
CA ARG A 163 5.97 3.34 13.24
C ARG A 163 5.56 2.40 12.11
N ASN A 164 4.28 2.37 11.77
CA ASN A 164 3.74 1.54 10.70
C ASN A 164 4.37 1.92 9.34
N PHE A 165 4.51 3.21 9.05
CA PHE A 165 5.17 3.71 7.86
C PHE A 165 6.67 3.35 7.85
N ASN A 166 7.37 3.51 8.97
CA ASN A 166 8.77 3.10 9.10
C ASN A 166 8.98 1.60 8.87
N GLN A 167 8.08 0.75 9.36
CA GLN A 167 8.12 -0.69 9.08
C GLN A 167 7.93 -0.99 7.59
N LEU A 168 7.06 -0.23 6.91
CA LEU A 168 6.91 -0.31 5.46
C LEU A 168 8.21 0.07 4.74
N LEU A 169 8.81 1.23 5.06
CA LEU A 169 10.08 1.70 4.47
C LEU A 169 11.22 0.68 4.65
N GLN A 170 11.36 0.14 5.86
CA GLN A 170 12.35 -0.90 6.16
C GLN A 170 12.17 -2.16 5.31
N SER A 171 10.92 -2.53 5.00
CA SER A 171 10.65 -3.69 4.11
C SER A 171 11.21 -3.51 2.70
N PHE A 172 11.39 -2.25 2.27
CA PHE A 172 12.03 -1.85 1.01
C PHE A 172 13.51 -1.46 1.15
N LYS A 173 14.09 -1.55 2.37
CA LYS A 173 15.45 -1.07 2.69
C LYS A 173 15.63 0.43 2.44
N LEU A 174 14.57 1.21 2.68
CA LEU A 174 14.59 2.66 2.65
C LEU A 174 14.88 3.21 4.06
N ASP A 175 15.33 4.47 4.13
CA ASP A 175 15.63 5.12 5.41
C ASP A 175 14.35 5.39 6.19
N THR A 176 14.40 5.29 7.52
CA THR A 176 13.26 5.63 8.38
C THR A 176 13.14 7.14 8.58
N VAL A 177 11.92 7.56 8.92
CA VAL A 177 11.55 8.93 9.25
C VAL A 177 11.26 9.08 10.75
N TRP A 178 11.28 10.32 11.24
CA TRP A 178 11.23 10.67 12.66
C TRP A 178 9.95 11.41 13.00
#